data_AF-A0AAW2MBB2-F1
#
_entry.id   AF-A0AAW2MBB2-F1
#
_cell.length_a   1.000
_cell.length_b   1.000
_cell.length_c   1.000
_cell.angle_alpha   90.00
_cell.angle_beta   90.00
_cell.angle_gamma   90.00
#
_symmetry.space_group_name_H-M   'P 1'
#
loop_
_entity.id
_entity.type
_entity.pdbx_description
1 polymer ?
#
loop_
_entity_poly.entity_id
_entity_poly.type
_entity_poly.pdbx_seq_one_letter_code
_entity_poly.pdbx_strand_id
1 'polypeptide(L)'
;MLGRRTAATLLLWWRQIFCRENALERIDLVHSSMERIEINLRAKTVARRSVSGRSLDFAVINPAYVGKKTKYIYAAEGGRSSSRAGLAKIDLSLCTPNSDDCVVASRLYGPGCYGGEPFFVAREPNNPAAEEDDGYLVTYVHNENTEESKFLVMDAKSPNLEIVASVKLPQRVPYGFHGLFVTEDDLNKLQ
;
A
#
# COMPACT_ATOMS: atom_id res chain seq x y z
N MET A 1 25.41 27.20 -11.34
CA MET A 1 25.54 26.16 -12.38
C MET A 1 25.38 24.78 -11.74
N LEU A 2 24.82 23.82 -12.49
CA LEU A 2 24.45 22.43 -12.17
C LEU A 2 23.29 22.25 -11.16
N GLY A 3 22.21 21.54 -11.45
CA GLY A 3 21.72 20.88 -12.66
C GLY A 3 20.28 20.45 -12.39
N ARG A 4 19.31 21.01 -13.14
CA ARG A 4 17.89 20.69 -13.00
C ARG A 4 17.64 19.29 -13.59
N ARG A 5 17.39 18.30 -12.73
CA ARG A 5 17.04 16.92 -13.14
C ARG A 5 15.62 16.91 -13.72
N THR A 6 15.48 16.73 -15.03
CA THR A 6 14.17 16.53 -15.71
C THR A 6 13.86 15.05 -15.91
N ALA A 7 14.04 14.23 -14.87
CA ALA A 7 13.56 12.86 -14.83
C ALA A 7 12.26 12.86 -14.03
N ALA A 8 11.16 12.47 -14.66
CA ALA A 8 9.91 12.24 -13.96
C ALA A 8 9.87 10.76 -13.57
N THR A 9 9.87 10.48 -12.27
CA THR A 9 9.57 9.13 -11.77
C THR A 9 8.05 9.05 -11.63
N LEU A 10 7.43 8.16 -12.41
CA LEU A 10 6.01 7.89 -12.34
C LEU A 10 5.86 6.47 -11.81
N LEU A 11 5.47 6.32 -10.55
CA LEU A 11 5.13 5.02 -10.00
C LEU A 11 3.77 4.63 -10.57
N LEU A 12 3.77 3.74 -11.56
CA LEU A 12 2.56 3.22 -12.16
C LEU A 12 2.25 1.87 -11.54
N TRP A 13 1.08 1.77 -10.92
CA TRP A 13 0.56 0.54 -10.36
C TRP A 13 -0.39 -0.05 -11.37
N TRP A 14 0.02 -1.15 -11.99
CA TRP A 14 -0.83 -1.85 -12.93
C TRP A 14 -0.74 -3.34 -12.63
N ARG A 15 -1.88 -4.01 -12.54
CA ARG A 15 -1.92 -5.47 -12.54
C ARG A 15 -1.30 -5.96 -13.84
N GLN A 16 -0.08 -6.47 -13.77
CA GLN A 16 0.49 -7.18 -14.90
C GLN A 16 -0.22 -8.54 -15.00
N ILE A 17 -1.35 -8.57 -15.72
CA ILE A 17 -2.06 -9.81 -16.04
C ILE A 17 -1.21 -10.54 -17.07
N PHE A 18 -0.29 -11.39 -16.62
CA PHE A 18 0.33 -12.40 -17.46
C PHE A 18 -0.67 -13.54 -17.70
N CYS A 19 -1.74 -13.24 -18.42
CA CYS A 19 -2.61 -14.26 -18.97
C CYS A 19 -3.36 -13.67 -20.17
N ARG A 20 -2.79 -13.84 -21.37
CA ARG A 20 -3.57 -13.72 -22.60
C ARG A 20 -4.52 -14.93 -22.59
N GLU A 21 -5.81 -14.64 -22.41
CA GLU A 21 -6.94 -15.58 -22.33
C GLU A 21 -7.11 -16.25 -20.93
N ASN A 22 -8.31 -16.11 -20.35
CA ASN A 22 -8.80 -16.77 -19.12
C ASN A 22 -8.40 -16.22 -17.73
N ALA A 23 -8.01 -14.94 -17.61
CA ALA A 23 -7.66 -14.33 -16.32
C ALA A 23 -8.77 -14.38 -15.23
N LEU A 24 -10.05 -14.48 -15.62
CA LEU A 24 -11.18 -14.64 -14.69
C LEU A 24 -11.34 -16.10 -14.20
N GLU A 25 -10.93 -17.09 -14.99
CA GLU A 25 -11.08 -18.53 -14.70
C GLU A 25 -9.88 -19.14 -13.96
N ARG A 26 -8.79 -18.36 -13.83
CA ARG A 26 -7.52 -18.75 -13.17
C ARG A 26 -7.00 -17.63 -12.27
N ILE A 27 -7.89 -17.01 -11.50
CA ILE A 27 -7.56 -15.91 -10.58
C ILE A 27 -6.53 -16.33 -9.51
N ASP A 28 -6.45 -17.62 -9.22
CA ASP A 28 -5.46 -18.27 -8.35
C ASP A 28 -4.03 -18.23 -8.89
N LEU A 29 -3.85 -18.08 -10.21
CA LEU A 29 -2.54 -17.93 -10.86
C LEU A 29 -2.17 -16.45 -11.11
N VAL A 30 -3.05 -15.50 -10.78
CA VAL A 30 -2.83 -14.08 -11.01
C VAL A 30 -1.93 -13.51 -9.91
N HIS A 31 -0.69 -13.22 -10.28
CA HIS A 31 0.27 -12.53 -9.43
C HIS A 31 0.26 -11.03 -9.71
N SER A 32 0.09 -10.20 -8.66
CA SER A 32 0.18 -8.74 -8.80
C SER A 32 1.61 -8.31 -8.49
N SER A 33 2.33 -7.85 -9.50
CA SER A 33 3.67 -7.28 -9.33
C SER A 33 3.61 -5.77 -9.13
N MET A 34 4.41 -5.29 -8.20
CA MET A 34 4.62 -3.86 -7.97
C MET A 34 5.86 -3.42 -8.74
N GLU A 35 5.71 -2.45 -9.64
CA GLU A 35 6.82 -1.95 -10.46
C GLU A 35 7.07 -0.45 -10.28
N ARG A 36 8.35 -0.07 -10.29
CA ARG A 36 8.79 1.31 -10.42
C ARG A 36 9.11 1.61 -11.88
N ILE A 37 8.40 2.61 -12.43
CA ILE A 37 8.63 3.08 -13.80
C ILE A 37 9.32 4.45 -13.75
N GLU A 38 10.44 4.57 -14.45
CA GLU A 38 11.18 5.81 -14.61
C GLU A 38 11.13 6.24 -16.07
N ILE A 39 10.63 7.45 -16.31
CA ILE A 39 10.46 8.00 -17.64
C ILE A 39 11.39 9.20 -17.79
N ASN A 40 12.36 9.08 -18.68
CA ASN A 40 13.22 10.19 -19.06
C ASN A 40 12.70 10.81 -20.36
N LEU A 41 12.00 11.93 -20.23
CA LEU A 41 11.36 12.60 -21.38
C LEU A 41 12.38 13.17 -22.38
N ARG A 42 13.56 13.59 -21.91
CA ARG A 42 14.61 14.14 -22.77
C ARG A 42 15.31 13.05 -23.58
N ALA A 43 15.72 11.99 -22.90
CA ALA A 43 16.36 10.83 -23.53
C ALA A 43 15.36 9.95 -24.29
N LYS A 44 14.04 10.17 -24.08
CA LYS A 44 12.95 9.34 -24.59
C LYS A 44 13.10 7.86 -24.20
N THR A 45 13.54 7.62 -22.96
CA THR A 45 13.73 6.27 -22.44
C THR A 45 12.77 5.98 -21.30
N VAL A 46 12.42 4.70 -21.15
CA VAL A 46 11.62 4.17 -20.04
C VAL A 46 12.40 3.02 -19.42
N ALA A 47 12.52 3.03 -18.10
CA ALA A 47 13.04 1.91 -17.33
C ALA A 47 11.93 1.41 -16.40
N ARG A 48 11.80 0.09 -16.27
CA ARG A 48 10.87 -0.59 -15.35
C ARG A 48 11.65 -1.52 -14.44
N ARG A 49 11.23 -1.62 -13.19
CA ARG A 49 11.91 -2.43 -12.17
C ARG A 49 10.87 -3.00 -11.23
N SER A 50 11.00 -4.27 -10.88
CA SER A 50 10.20 -4.84 -9.79
C SER A 50 10.62 -4.22 -8.46
N VAL A 51 9.66 -3.99 -7.58
CA VAL A 51 9.87 -3.47 -6.22
C VAL A 51 9.98 -4.61 -5.20
N SER A 52 9.30 -5.72 -5.46
CA SER A 52 9.30 -6.92 -4.62
C SER A 52 8.80 -8.11 -5.43
N GLY A 53 9.24 -9.32 -5.08
CA GLY A 53 8.67 -10.57 -5.59
C GLY A 53 7.34 -10.96 -4.93
N ARG A 54 6.88 -10.20 -3.93
CA ARG A 54 5.61 -10.44 -3.24
C ARG A 54 4.43 -9.95 -4.07
N SER A 55 3.28 -10.61 -3.90
CA SER A 55 2.02 -10.17 -4.53
C SER A 55 1.48 -8.98 -3.75
N LEU A 56 1.60 -7.77 -4.31
CA LEU A 56 1.26 -6.52 -3.63
C LEU A 56 0.25 -5.72 -4.48
N ASP A 57 -0.85 -5.28 -3.86
CA ASP A 57 -1.94 -4.54 -4.52
C ASP A 57 -2.50 -3.47 -3.56
N PHE A 58 -3.45 -2.63 -4.03
CA PHE A 58 -4.10 -1.58 -3.23
C PHE A 58 -3.10 -0.71 -2.46
N ALA A 59 -2.08 -0.24 -3.18
CA ALA A 59 -1.02 0.54 -2.57
C ALA A 59 -1.44 1.98 -2.28
N VAL A 60 -1.06 2.45 -1.10
CA VAL A 60 -1.28 3.81 -0.62
C VAL A 60 0.05 4.42 -0.15
N ILE A 61 0.08 5.75 -0.16
CA ILE A 61 1.18 6.55 0.37
C ILE A 61 0.63 7.53 1.41
N ASN A 62 1.50 8.23 2.12
CA ASN A 62 1.09 9.39 2.89
C ASN A 62 0.47 10.45 1.93
N PRO A 63 -0.81 10.85 2.10
CA PRO A 63 -1.47 11.78 1.19
C PRO A 63 -0.75 13.13 1.02
N ALA A 64 0.00 13.57 2.04
CA ALA A 64 0.80 14.81 1.97
C ALA A 64 1.94 14.74 0.92
N TYR A 65 2.27 13.54 0.44
CA TYR A 65 3.33 13.26 -0.53
C TYR A 65 2.80 12.95 -1.94
N VAL A 66 1.48 13.05 -2.19
CA VAL A 66 0.92 12.94 -3.53
C VAL A 66 1.54 13.98 -4.47
N GLY A 67 2.05 13.52 -5.62
CA GLY A 67 2.77 14.36 -6.59
C GLY A 67 4.17 14.78 -6.17
N LYS A 68 4.65 14.36 -4.99
CA LYS A 68 6.01 14.62 -4.48
C LYS A 68 6.82 13.33 -4.50
N LYS A 69 8.13 13.45 -4.27
CA LYS A 69 8.98 12.27 -4.05
C LYS A 69 8.60 11.66 -2.69
N THR A 70 8.03 10.46 -2.74
CA THR A 70 7.70 9.63 -1.57
C THR A 70 8.82 8.61 -1.34
N LYS A 71 9.10 8.29 -0.09
CA LYS A 71 10.01 7.24 0.34
C LYS A 71 9.25 5.95 0.69
N TYR A 72 8.06 6.06 1.26
CA TYR A 72 7.33 4.90 1.78
C TYR A 72 6.04 4.61 1.02
N ILE A 73 5.79 3.33 0.79
CA ILE A 73 4.53 2.84 0.24
C ILE A 73 4.00 1.73 1.13
N TYR A 74 2.69 1.65 1.26
CA TYR A 74 2.00 0.61 2.02
C TYR A 74 1.04 -0.12 1.10
N ALA A 75 1.09 -1.45 1.06
CA ALA A 75 0.28 -2.23 0.14
C ALA A 75 -0.35 -3.42 0.84
N ALA A 76 -1.52 -3.83 0.36
CA ALA A 76 -2.11 -5.10 0.73
C ALA A 76 -1.28 -6.23 0.14
N GLU A 77 -0.94 -7.20 0.97
CA GLU A 77 -0.21 -8.39 0.58
C GLU A 77 -1.18 -9.55 0.30
N GLY A 78 -1.06 -10.12 -0.89
CA GLY A 78 -1.81 -11.31 -1.30
C GLY A 78 -1.27 -12.58 -0.63
N GLY A 79 -2.18 -13.49 -0.24
CA GLY A 79 -1.84 -14.82 0.24
C GLY A 79 -1.64 -15.84 -0.89
N ARG A 80 -1.70 -17.13 -0.55
CA ARG A 80 -1.68 -18.25 -1.52
C ARG A 80 -2.95 -18.32 -2.39
N SER A 81 -3.97 -17.54 -2.05
CA SER A 81 -5.18 -17.27 -2.82
C SER A 81 -5.25 -15.78 -3.15
N SER A 82 -6.20 -15.36 -3.99
CA SER A 82 -6.51 -13.94 -4.25
C SER A 82 -6.97 -13.13 -3.03
N SER A 83 -6.90 -13.71 -1.84
CA SER A 83 -7.25 -13.08 -0.56
C SER A 83 -6.08 -12.22 -0.04
N ARG A 84 -6.40 -11.03 0.45
CA ARG A 84 -5.44 -10.07 1.04
C ARG A 84 -5.10 -10.49 2.47
N ALA A 85 -4.03 -11.26 2.64
CA ALA A 85 -3.67 -11.91 3.89
C ALA A 85 -2.87 -11.02 4.84
N GLY A 86 -2.38 -9.86 4.38
CA GLY A 86 -1.57 -8.96 5.21
C GLY A 86 -1.33 -7.59 4.60
N LEU A 87 -0.40 -6.85 5.20
CA LEU A 87 0.13 -5.58 4.72
C LEU A 87 1.65 -5.62 4.65
N ALA A 88 2.20 -4.87 3.70
CA ALA A 88 3.63 -4.61 3.58
C ALA A 88 3.91 -3.10 3.54
N LYS A 89 5.01 -2.69 4.17
CA LYS A 89 5.64 -1.38 4.02
C LYS A 89 6.87 -1.54 3.14
N ILE A 90 6.99 -0.66 2.16
CA ILE A 90 8.05 -0.63 1.17
C ILE A 90 8.85 0.66 1.37
N ASP A 91 10.18 0.57 1.35
CA ASP A 91 11.09 1.72 1.29
C ASP A 91 11.69 1.86 -0.11
N LEU A 92 11.24 2.85 -0.85
CA LEU A 92 11.67 3.11 -2.23
C LEU A 92 13.13 3.56 -2.33
N SER A 93 13.73 4.03 -1.23
CA SER A 93 15.16 4.37 -1.23
C SER A 93 16.03 3.12 -1.40
N LEU A 94 15.50 1.95 -1.01
CA LEU A 94 16.13 0.66 -1.23
C LEU A 94 15.93 0.14 -2.65
N CYS A 95 15.04 0.70 -3.46
CA CYS A 95 14.79 0.24 -4.82
C CYS A 95 15.85 0.75 -5.81
N THR A 96 17.02 0.10 -5.77
CA THR A 96 18.16 0.32 -6.66
C THR A 96 18.17 -0.73 -7.79
N PRO A 97 18.99 -0.58 -8.85
CA PRO A 97 19.07 -1.59 -9.93
C PRO A 97 19.42 -3.01 -9.47
N ASN A 98 20.03 -3.17 -8.29
CA ASN A 98 20.52 -4.45 -7.77
C ASN A 98 19.70 -4.94 -6.57
N SER A 99 18.54 -4.35 -6.32
CA SER A 99 17.72 -4.67 -5.15
C SER A 99 16.67 -5.73 -5.49
N ASP A 100 16.65 -6.82 -4.73
CA ASP A 100 15.70 -7.92 -4.93
C ASP A 100 14.36 -7.67 -4.21
N ASP A 101 14.38 -6.98 -3.08
CA ASP A 101 13.19 -6.66 -2.29
C ASP A 101 13.33 -5.31 -1.58
N CYS A 102 12.31 -4.47 -1.69
CA CYS A 102 12.23 -3.17 -1.02
C CYS A 102 11.31 -3.17 0.21
N VAL A 103 10.72 -4.32 0.57
CA VAL A 103 9.88 -4.46 1.77
C VAL A 103 10.73 -4.33 3.02
N VAL A 104 10.33 -3.44 3.93
CA VAL A 104 11.02 -3.18 5.21
C VAL A 104 10.20 -3.52 6.44
N ALA A 105 8.88 -3.69 6.30
CA ALA A 105 8.02 -4.20 7.36
C ALA A 105 6.83 -4.93 6.74
N SER A 106 6.27 -5.91 7.46
CA SER A 106 5.02 -6.54 7.04
C SER A 106 4.28 -7.18 8.19
N ARG A 107 2.98 -7.43 7.98
CA ARG A 107 2.13 -8.10 8.94
C ARG A 107 1.08 -8.94 8.23
N LEU A 108 1.08 -10.23 8.53
CA LEU A 108 -0.03 -11.13 8.21
C LEU A 108 -1.12 -11.02 9.28
N TYR A 109 -2.38 -11.08 8.86
CA TYR A 109 -3.53 -11.00 9.78
C TYR A 109 -3.80 -12.31 10.54
N GLY A 110 -3.19 -13.41 10.08
CA GLY A 110 -3.37 -14.76 10.61
C GLY A 110 -4.28 -15.63 9.73
N PRO A 111 -4.37 -16.94 10.01
CA PRO A 111 -5.13 -17.88 9.18
C PRO A 111 -6.63 -17.54 9.11
N GLY A 112 -7.17 -17.51 7.89
CA GLY A 112 -8.59 -17.18 7.64
C GLY A 112 -8.97 -15.71 7.88
N CYS A 113 -7.99 -14.85 8.15
CA CYS A 113 -8.19 -13.42 8.31
C CYS A 113 -7.74 -12.68 7.04
N TYR A 114 -8.63 -11.91 6.45
CA TYR A 114 -8.36 -11.19 5.21
C TYR A 114 -8.80 -9.74 5.30
N GLY A 115 -7.96 -8.86 4.76
CA GLY A 115 -8.11 -7.41 4.88
C GLY A 115 -8.59 -6.70 3.62
N GLY A 116 -8.63 -5.38 3.74
CA GLY A 116 -8.96 -4.42 2.70
C GLY A 116 -7.75 -3.68 2.11
N GLU A 117 -8.03 -2.60 1.39
CA GLU A 117 -7.04 -1.53 1.17
C GLU A 117 -6.62 -0.94 2.54
N PRO A 118 -5.32 -0.74 2.80
CA PRO A 118 -4.86 0.05 3.94
C PRO A 118 -5.02 1.54 3.68
N PHE A 119 -5.16 2.34 4.74
CA PHE A 119 -5.10 3.81 4.66
C PHE A 119 -3.99 4.32 5.58
N PHE A 120 -3.19 5.26 5.08
CA PHE A 120 -2.25 5.99 5.92
C PHE A 120 -2.94 7.19 6.57
N VAL A 121 -2.82 7.30 7.89
CA VAL A 121 -3.31 8.42 8.68
C VAL A 121 -2.12 9.03 9.42
N ALA A 122 -1.75 10.25 9.03
CA ALA A 122 -0.66 10.97 9.70
C ALA A 122 -1.01 11.21 11.17
N ARG A 123 -0.03 11.07 12.06
CA ARG A 123 -0.20 11.36 13.49
C ARG A 123 -0.57 12.84 13.71
N GLU A 124 0.14 13.71 13.00
CA GLU A 124 -0.07 15.16 13.01
C GLU A 124 -0.12 15.65 11.55
N PRO A 125 -1.30 15.69 10.90
CA PRO A 125 -1.41 15.94 9.46
C PRO A 125 -0.86 17.31 9.02
N ASN A 126 -0.83 18.28 9.94
CA ASN A 126 -0.37 19.65 9.68
C ASN A 126 1.06 19.91 10.16
N ASN A 127 1.80 18.89 10.62
CA ASN A 127 3.17 19.06 11.09
C ASN A 127 4.18 18.81 9.94
N PRO A 128 4.83 19.86 9.39
CA PRO A 128 5.79 19.70 8.30
C PRO A 128 7.13 19.09 8.76
N ALA A 129 7.38 19.01 10.06
CA ALA A 129 8.58 18.40 10.63
C ALA A 129 8.42 16.90 10.90
N ALA A 130 7.19 16.36 10.77
CA ALA A 130 6.94 14.94 10.92
C ALA A 130 7.61 14.13 9.80
N GLU A 131 8.16 12.98 10.16
CA GLU A 131 8.69 12.03 9.18
C GLU A 131 7.56 11.47 8.31
N GLU A 132 7.88 11.08 7.08
CA GLU A 132 6.88 10.64 6.09
C GLU A 132 5.98 9.49 6.56
N ASP A 133 6.54 8.57 7.35
CA ASP A 133 5.86 7.42 7.92
C ASP A 133 5.35 7.63 9.37
N ASP A 134 5.40 8.86 9.89
CA ASP A 134 4.89 9.17 11.22
C ASP A 134 3.37 9.21 11.26
N GLY A 135 2.80 8.04 11.54
CA GLY A 135 1.36 7.87 11.57
C GLY A 135 0.97 6.42 11.74
N TYR A 136 -0.20 6.13 11.23
CA TYR A 136 -0.87 4.85 11.41
C TYR A 136 -1.30 4.28 10.07
N LEU A 137 -1.27 2.95 9.97
CA LEU A 137 -2.00 2.22 8.96
C LEU A 137 -3.30 1.72 9.55
N VAL A 138 -4.41 2.03 8.88
CA VAL A 138 -5.72 1.55 9.28
C VAL A 138 -6.34 0.69 8.18
N THR A 139 -7.06 -0.36 8.58
CA THR A 139 -7.69 -1.27 7.62
C THR A 139 -8.78 -2.11 8.28
N TYR A 140 -9.74 -2.57 7.49
CA TYR A 140 -10.72 -3.56 7.91
C TYR A 140 -10.16 -4.96 7.70
N VAL A 141 -10.35 -5.84 8.68
CA VAL A 141 -10.02 -7.26 8.61
C VAL A 141 -11.24 -8.09 8.93
N HIS A 142 -11.55 -9.07 8.10
CA HIS A 142 -12.60 -10.05 8.29
C HIS A 142 -11.99 -11.42 8.60
N ASN A 143 -12.46 -12.06 9.66
CA ASN A 143 -12.09 -13.43 10.00
C ASN A 143 -13.20 -14.38 9.54
N GLU A 144 -12.96 -15.10 8.45
CA GLU A 144 -13.92 -16.02 7.83
C GLU A 144 -14.29 -17.20 8.73
N ASN A 145 -13.44 -17.57 9.69
CA ASN A 145 -13.73 -18.67 10.63
C ASN A 145 -14.80 -18.29 11.67
N THR A 146 -14.88 -17.00 12.00
CA THR A 146 -15.77 -16.47 13.06
C THR A 146 -16.87 -15.55 12.52
N GLU A 147 -16.78 -15.22 11.24
CA GLU A 147 -17.56 -14.20 10.54
C GLU A 147 -17.45 -12.76 11.12
N GLU A 148 -16.54 -12.53 12.07
CA GLU A 148 -16.34 -11.23 12.67
C GLU A 148 -15.48 -10.30 11.80
N SER A 149 -15.72 -8.98 11.94
CA SER A 149 -14.86 -7.96 11.35
C SER A 149 -14.27 -7.05 12.43
N LYS A 150 -13.03 -6.62 12.20
CA LYS A 150 -12.30 -5.68 13.06
C LYS A 150 -11.75 -4.53 12.23
N PHE A 151 -11.71 -3.35 12.80
CA PHE A 151 -10.92 -2.23 12.30
C PHE A 151 -9.59 -2.21 13.06
N LEU A 152 -8.48 -2.38 12.33
CA LEU A 152 -7.14 -2.41 12.90
C LEU A 152 -6.48 -1.06 12.73
N VAL A 153 -5.73 -0.64 13.76
CA VAL A 153 -4.83 0.51 13.73
C VAL A 153 -3.43 -0.01 14.04
N MET A 154 -2.49 0.23 13.14
CA MET A 154 -1.11 -0.24 13.22
C MET A 154 -0.15 0.94 13.19
N ASP A 155 0.93 0.88 13.97
CA ASP A 155 2.01 1.87 13.89
C ASP A 155 2.78 1.70 12.57
N ALA A 156 2.80 2.75 11.74
CA ALA A 156 3.44 2.73 10.43
C ALA A 156 4.98 2.78 10.50
N LYS A 157 5.57 3.19 11.64
CA LYS A 157 7.02 3.16 11.89
C LYS A 157 7.52 1.82 12.42
N SER A 158 6.64 1.04 13.04
CA SER A 158 7.02 -0.26 13.60
C SER A 158 7.59 -1.19 12.53
N PRO A 159 8.72 -1.88 12.79
CA PRO A 159 9.30 -2.85 11.86
C PRO A 159 8.40 -4.06 11.58
N ASN A 160 7.36 -4.26 12.40
CA ASN A 160 6.41 -5.37 12.29
C ASN A 160 4.95 -4.89 12.10
N LEU A 161 4.75 -3.59 11.81
CA LEU A 161 3.43 -2.95 11.75
C LEU A 161 2.56 -3.32 12.96
N GLU A 162 3.09 -3.09 14.16
CA GLU A 162 2.43 -3.45 15.42
C GLU A 162 1.01 -2.89 15.53
N ILE A 163 0.06 -3.74 15.91
CA ILE A 163 -1.33 -3.33 16.17
C ILE A 163 -1.36 -2.57 17.49
N VAL A 164 -1.66 -1.28 17.42
CA VAL A 164 -1.80 -0.40 18.59
C VAL A 164 -3.25 -0.29 19.04
N ALA A 165 -4.22 -0.57 18.15
CA ALA A 165 -5.62 -0.70 18.51
C ALA A 165 -6.36 -1.68 17.58
N SER A 166 -7.38 -2.32 18.12
CA SER A 166 -8.28 -3.22 17.38
C SER A 166 -9.71 -3.00 17.85
N VAL A 167 -10.57 -2.53 16.94
CA VAL A 167 -11.98 -2.25 17.22
C VAL A 167 -12.82 -3.36 16.61
N LYS A 168 -13.52 -4.12 17.45
CA LYS A 168 -14.51 -5.10 16.97
C LYS A 168 -15.72 -4.37 16.41
N LEU A 169 -16.16 -4.76 15.22
CA LEU A 169 -17.33 -4.16 14.57
C LEU A 169 -18.59 -4.96 14.90
N PRO A 170 -19.76 -4.30 15.00
CA PRO A 170 -21.02 -4.97 15.36
C PRO A 170 -21.55 -5.90 14.26
N GLN A 171 -21.06 -5.74 13.03
CA GLN A 171 -21.44 -6.52 11.86
C GLN A 171 -20.25 -6.75 10.94
N ARG A 172 -20.39 -7.73 10.06
CA ARG A 172 -19.42 -8.03 9.00
C ARG A 172 -19.28 -6.84 8.05
N VAL A 173 -18.05 -6.44 7.79
CA VAL A 173 -17.69 -5.52 6.70
C VAL A 173 -17.37 -6.36 5.45
N PRO A 174 -18.12 -6.24 4.35
CA PRO A 174 -17.83 -6.95 3.11
C PRO A 174 -16.50 -6.53 2.50
N TYR A 175 -15.91 -7.39 1.66
CA TYR A 175 -14.74 -7.04 0.88
C TYR A 175 -15.04 -5.89 -0.08
N GLY A 176 -14.38 -4.76 0.15
CA GLY A 176 -14.47 -3.57 -0.69
C GLY A 176 -13.24 -3.35 -1.58
N PHE A 177 -13.31 -2.27 -2.35
CA PHE A 177 -12.23 -1.72 -3.15
C PHE A 177 -11.61 -0.52 -2.42
N HIS A 178 -11.83 0.69 -2.94
CA HIS A 178 -11.20 1.90 -2.44
C HIS A 178 -12.04 2.58 -1.38
N GLY A 179 -11.37 3.18 -0.40
CA GLY A 179 -11.97 4.04 0.61
C GLY A 179 -11.29 5.40 0.70
N LEU A 180 -11.75 6.20 1.65
CA LEU A 180 -11.16 7.49 1.97
C LEU A 180 -11.19 7.69 3.49
N PHE A 181 -10.08 8.15 4.04
CA PHE A 181 -10.04 8.70 5.39
C PHE A 181 -10.26 10.21 5.31
N VAL A 182 -11.22 10.72 6.07
CA VAL A 182 -11.58 12.14 6.09
C VAL A 182 -11.36 12.65 7.51
N THR A 183 -10.66 13.78 7.63
CA THR A 183 -10.41 14.40 8.94
C THR A 183 -11.64 15.17 9.42
N GLU A 184 -11.70 15.47 10.72
CA GLU A 184 -12.74 16.35 11.27
C GLU A 184 -12.70 17.73 10.59
N ASP A 185 -11.51 18.30 10.36
CA ASP A 185 -11.34 19.57 9.65
C ASP A 185 -11.91 19.53 8.23
N ASP A 186 -11.80 18.40 7.53
CA ASP A 186 -12.36 18.24 6.19
C ASP A 186 -13.89 18.15 6.21
N LEU A 187 -14.47 17.51 7.23
CA LEU A 187 -15.92 17.47 7.43
C LEU A 187 -16.48 18.86 7.80
N ASN A 188 -15.79 19.60 8.65
CA ASN A 188 -16.21 20.93 9.10
C ASN A 188 -16.24 21.96 7.96
N LYS A 189 -15.45 21.77 6.89
CA LYS A 189 -15.51 22.63 5.69
C LYS A 189 -16.78 22.45 4.86
N LEU A 190 -17.56 21.40 5.11
CA LEU A 190 -18.80 21.09 4.38
C LEU A 190 -20.05 21.63 5.07
N GLN A 191 -19.92 22.16 6.29
CA GLN A 191 -20.99 22.78 7.08
C GLN A 191 -21.01 24.30 6.87
#